data_AF-A0A077YWQ0-F1
#
_entry.id   AF-A0A077YWQ0-F1
#
_cell.length_a   1.000
_cell.length_b   1.000
_cell.length_c   1.000
_cell.angle_alpha   90.00
_cell.angle_beta   90.00
_cell.angle_gamma   90.00
#
_symmetry.space_group_name_H-M   'P 1'
#
loop_
_entity.id
_entity.type
_entity.pdbx_description
1 polymer ?
#
loop_
_entity_poly.entity_id
_entity_poly.type
_entity_poly.pdbx_seq_one_letter_code
_entity_poly.pdbx_strand_id
1 'polypeptide(L)'
;MHVNVQLFRLASQPGKRFWRFVTHGMCNTGKMEVVILLERLGHQILPPYGMFPYLDQLYNKFLEDSFVTSDLPGGVCFVDITTSQGAAGSFGFLGNRENAGFVYFFPTETILDQLRLPKLLILVGLLIHRSEVIWAEILPLRLLLRIGFACNVYPWPVTSQQVRASYFGETGHTVMSLLNDLRNFTYSIPSVSGSTVAIDGSKVEIRISEDSYEQIVRVLNTSNEHVVAWACDFCAYANGHLACVQDSNTGSYVAKRFSLNNIPVNDCAVIGCSFVIFNASLKSASQGVRSSIVEDGVMLHMDSVSKLCERLRNREGFSLQGSAEGEQSICALNVSWTKESDKGALSFVSLIDKTELKLKHRYNTPVRLTESFAAGKLVRLTDVFLLPVQPGCEPTEPESFFTSYRRISAAVEKALFQFWDELLAVGIRAIGVRMHVGIDLIDYKFGAGEQALPPALVSLMNDLMAIIVQHELANLSVDWKAEFVFRLILL
;
A
#
# COMPACT_ATOMS: atom_id res chain seq x y z
N MET A 1 -10.18 -20.86 3.70
CA MET A 1 -10.47 -19.63 2.92
C MET A 1 -11.64 -19.90 1.99
N HIS A 2 -12.56 -18.96 1.81
CA HIS A 2 -13.63 -19.05 0.82
C HIS A 2 -13.45 -17.97 -0.25
N VAL A 3 -13.89 -18.24 -1.49
CA VAL A 3 -13.91 -17.25 -2.58
C VAL A 3 -15.35 -17.14 -3.09
N ASN A 4 -15.94 -15.97 -2.92
CA ASN A 4 -17.28 -15.70 -3.39
C ASN A 4 -17.19 -15.18 -4.84
N VAL A 5 -17.87 -15.86 -5.77
CA VAL A 5 -17.80 -15.55 -7.20
C VAL A 5 -19.16 -15.15 -7.74
N GLN A 6 -19.24 -13.96 -8.33
CA GLN A 6 -20.49 -13.42 -8.84
C GLN A 6 -20.29 -12.77 -10.20
N LEU A 7 -21.28 -12.89 -11.08
CA LEU A 7 -21.30 -12.14 -12.32
C LEU A 7 -21.76 -10.70 -12.05
N PHE A 8 -20.94 -9.74 -12.40
CA PHE A 8 -21.12 -8.33 -12.08
C PHE A 8 -21.18 -7.47 -13.35
N ARG A 9 -21.88 -6.33 -13.28
CA ARG A 9 -21.96 -5.32 -14.33
C ARG A 9 -21.61 -3.98 -13.74
N LEU A 10 -20.76 -3.23 -14.44
CA LEU A 10 -20.40 -1.87 -14.09
C LEU A 10 -21.21 -0.89 -14.92
N ALA A 11 -21.78 0.13 -14.27
CA ALA A 11 -22.50 1.19 -14.96
C ALA A 11 -21.61 1.97 -15.93
N SER A 12 -20.32 2.12 -15.60
CA SER A 12 -19.31 2.82 -16.40
C SER A 12 -18.88 2.08 -17.67
N GLN A 13 -19.18 0.78 -17.79
CA GLN A 13 -18.78 -0.04 -18.94
C GLN A 13 -19.98 -0.84 -19.46
N PRO A 14 -20.94 -0.17 -20.12
CA PRO A 14 -22.14 -0.82 -20.63
C PRO A 14 -21.78 -1.92 -21.65
N GLY A 15 -22.52 -3.02 -21.62
CA GLY A 15 -22.30 -4.18 -22.49
C GLY A 15 -21.27 -5.20 -21.98
N LYS A 16 -20.33 -4.78 -21.12
CA LYS A 16 -19.36 -5.69 -20.51
C LYS A 16 -19.92 -6.40 -19.27
N ARG A 17 -19.40 -7.59 -18.99
CA ARG A 17 -19.70 -8.37 -17.79
C ARG A 17 -18.39 -8.82 -17.15
N PHE A 18 -18.35 -8.89 -15.83
CA PHE A 18 -17.14 -9.23 -15.08
C PHE A 18 -17.42 -10.38 -14.13
N TRP A 19 -16.49 -11.32 -14.02
CA TRP A 19 -16.43 -12.23 -12.89
C TRP A 19 -15.81 -11.49 -11.72
N ARG A 20 -16.59 -11.29 -10.66
CA ARG A 20 -16.14 -10.70 -9.40
C ARG A 20 -15.76 -11.82 -8.45
N PHE A 21 -14.47 -11.92 -8.14
CA PHE A 21 -13.92 -12.80 -7.11
C PHE A 21 -13.68 -11.97 -5.85
N VAL A 22 -14.25 -12.38 -4.72
CA VAL A 22 -14.05 -11.75 -3.41
C VAL A 22 -13.57 -12.80 -2.41
N THR A 23 -12.36 -12.66 -1.89
CA THR A 23 -11.85 -13.56 -0.86
C THR A 23 -12.54 -13.30 0.48
N HIS A 24 -12.70 -14.37 1.26
CA HIS A 24 -13.11 -14.31 2.65
C HIS A 24 -12.21 -15.26 3.46
N GLY A 25 -11.51 -14.70 4.43
CA GLY A 25 -10.59 -15.40 5.31
C GLY A 25 -9.13 -15.05 5.09
N MET A 26 -8.76 -14.16 4.15
CA MET A 26 -7.40 -13.60 4.09
C MET A 26 -7.07 -12.85 5.39
N CYS A 27 -8.06 -12.24 6.03
CA CYS A 27 -7.91 -11.63 7.35
C CYS A 27 -7.40 -12.59 8.43
N ASN A 28 -7.55 -13.90 8.25
CA ASN A 28 -6.98 -14.90 9.16
C ASN A 28 -5.45 -14.99 9.07
N THR A 29 -4.81 -14.37 8.07
CA THR A 29 -3.34 -14.24 7.98
C THR A 29 -2.90 -12.82 8.35
N GLY A 30 -3.80 -12.02 8.90
CA GLY A 30 -3.59 -10.59 9.11
C GLY A 30 -3.66 -9.75 7.82
N LYS A 31 -3.65 -10.35 6.63
CA LYS A 31 -3.67 -9.57 5.39
C LYS A 31 -5.11 -9.17 5.01
N MET A 32 -5.24 -8.20 4.14
CA MET A 32 -6.55 -7.69 3.69
C MET A 32 -7.23 -8.68 2.75
N GLU A 33 -8.56 -8.61 2.68
CA GLU A 33 -9.29 -9.35 1.65
C GLU A 33 -8.97 -8.77 0.27
N VAL A 34 -9.14 -9.59 -0.75
CA VAL A 34 -8.81 -9.25 -2.13
C VAL A 34 -10.05 -9.35 -3.01
N VAL A 35 -10.22 -8.36 -3.88
CA VAL A 35 -11.23 -8.34 -4.93
C VAL A 35 -10.58 -8.29 -6.30
N ILE A 36 -11.03 -9.17 -7.19
CA ILE A 36 -10.59 -9.21 -8.58
C ILE A 36 -11.83 -9.17 -9.48
N LEU A 37 -11.88 -8.18 -10.38
CA LEU A 37 -12.93 -8.03 -11.38
C LEU A 37 -12.38 -8.40 -12.74
N LEU A 38 -12.71 -9.59 -13.23
CA LEU A 38 -12.13 -10.12 -14.46
C LEU A 38 -13.15 -10.10 -15.60
N GLU A 39 -12.84 -9.42 -16.70
CA GLU A 39 -13.73 -9.31 -17.86
C GLU A 39 -14.11 -10.71 -18.37
N ARG A 40 -15.41 -11.00 -18.43
CA ARG A 40 -15.94 -12.29 -18.90
C ARG A 40 -15.76 -12.40 -20.41
N LEU A 41 -15.04 -13.41 -20.86
CA LEU A 41 -14.95 -13.73 -22.29
C LEU A 41 -16.29 -14.30 -22.79
N GLY A 42 -16.65 -14.01 -24.05
CA GLY A 42 -17.97 -14.37 -24.59
C GLY A 42 -18.32 -15.87 -24.51
N HIS A 43 -17.31 -16.74 -24.60
CA HIS A 43 -17.46 -18.19 -24.51
C HIS A 43 -17.49 -18.74 -23.07
N GLN A 44 -17.14 -17.93 -22.06
CA GLN A 44 -17.11 -18.37 -20.66
C GLN A 44 -18.53 -18.45 -20.10
N ILE A 45 -18.97 -19.65 -19.74
CA ILE A 45 -20.22 -19.89 -19.01
C ILE A 45 -19.95 -19.90 -17.50
N LEU A 46 -18.81 -20.47 -17.11
CA LEU A 46 -18.33 -20.56 -15.73
C LEU A 46 -17.17 -19.56 -15.50
N PRO A 47 -16.89 -19.20 -14.24
CA PRO A 47 -15.71 -18.42 -13.91
C PRO A 47 -14.41 -19.15 -14.33
N PRO A 48 -13.34 -18.44 -14.73
CA PRO A 48 -12.09 -19.07 -15.11
C PRO A 48 -11.45 -19.82 -13.93
N TYR A 49 -11.32 -21.13 -14.08
CA TYR A 49 -10.84 -22.04 -13.03
C TYR A 49 -9.47 -21.64 -12.45
N GLY A 50 -8.55 -21.12 -13.29
CA GLY A 50 -7.20 -20.73 -12.86
C GLY A 50 -7.15 -19.70 -11.73
N MET A 51 -8.24 -18.96 -11.48
CA MET A 51 -8.33 -18.02 -10.36
C MET A 51 -8.31 -18.70 -8.99
N PHE A 52 -8.91 -19.89 -8.85
CA PHE A 52 -9.00 -20.58 -7.55
C PHE A 52 -7.64 -21.06 -7.02
N PRO A 53 -6.82 -21.83 -7.78
CA PRO A 53 -5.48 -22.23 -7.32
C PRO A 53 -4.55 -21.02 -7.18
N TYR A 54 -4.74 -19.95 -7.96
CA TYR A 54 -3.99 -18.71 -7.78
C TYR A 54 -4.30 -18.04 -6.42
N LEU A 55 -5.58 -17.87 -6.09
CA LEU A 55 -5.97 -17.26 -4.80
C LEU A 55 -5.56 -18.14 -3.60
N ASP A 56 -5.55 -19.46 -3.76
CA ASP A 56 -5.02 -20.38 -2.75
C ASP A 56 -3.51 -20.23 -2.57
N GLN A 57 -2.75 -20.10 -3.67
CA GLN A 57 -1.31 -19.79 -3.61
C GLN A 57 -1.04 -18.45 -2.94
N LEU A 58 -1.84 -17.43 -3.25
CA LEU A 58 -1.74 -16.12 -2.61
C LEU A 58 -1.98 -16.22 -1.09
N TYR A 59 -2.98 -17.00 -0.66
CA TYR A 59 -3.23 -17.26 0.77
C TYR A 59 -2.03 -17.91 1.46
N ASN A 60 -1.38 -18.89 0.81
CA ASN A 60 -0.19 -19.54 1.35
C ASN A 60 1.00 -18.58 1.44
N LYS A 61 1.23 -17.73 0.42
CA LYS A 61 2.25 -16.68 0.48
C LYS A 61 1.99 -15.66 1.59
N PHE A 62 0.71 -15.37 1.89
CA PHE A 62 0.34 -14.54 3.02
C PHE A 62 0.61 -15.20 4.38
N LEU A 63 0.47 -16.52 4.48
CA LEU A 63 0.86 -17.27 5.68
C LEU A 63 2.39 -17.30 5.88
N GLU A 64 3.14 -17.33 4.80
CA GLU A 64 4.61 -17.33 4.80
C GLU A 64 5.21 -15.93 4.99
N ASP A 65 4.37 -14.90 5.16
CA ASP A 65 4.76 -13.48 5.20
C ASP A 65 5.68 -13.06 4.05
N SER A 66 5.50 -13.67 2.88
CA SER A 66 6.28 -13.35 1.69
C SER A 66 6.04 -11.92 1.18
N PHE A 67 5.02 -11.24 1.72
CA PHE A 67 4.74 -9.84 1.42
C PHE A 67 4.79 -9.01 2.69
N VAL A 68 5.69 -8.05 2.69
CA VAL A 68 5.60 -6.87 3.54
C VAL A 68 4.65 -5.92 2.82
N THR A 69 3.50 -5.62 3.43
CA THR A 69 2.61 -4.58 2.93
C THR A 69 3.23 -3.21 3.25
N SER A 70 4.29 -2.80 2.55
CA SER A 70 4.85 -1.44 2.68
C SER A 70 5.71 -0.99 1.49
N ASP A 71 5.71 0.33 1.30
CA ASP A 71 6.66 1.19 0.57
C ASP A 71 6.59 1.25 -0.97
N LEU A 72 5.61 0.62 -1.61
CA LEU A 72 5.42 0.83 -3.05
C LEU A 72 4.66 2.14 -3.33
N PRO A 73 5.15 2.96 -4.28
CA PRO A 73 4.57 4.26 -4.58
C PRO A 73 3.23 4.11 -5.31
N GLY A 74 2.32 5.05 -5.09
CA GLY A 74 1.05 5.17 -5.79
C GLY A 74 -0.12 4.43 -5.14
N GLY A 75 0.00 4.03 -3.87
CA GLY A 75 -1.01 3.24 -3.16
C GLY A 75 -1.05 1.76 -3.57
N VAL A 76 -0.02 1.31 -4.30
CA VAL A 76 0.22 -0.12 -4.55
C VAL A 76 0.74 -0.76 -3.28
N CYS A 77 0.22 -1.95 -2.97
CA CYS A 77 0.58 -2.69 -1.77
C CYS A 77 1.63 -3.75 -2.08
N PHE A 78 1.44 -4.51 -3.16
CA PHE A 78 2.37 -5.56 -3.60
C PHE A 78 2.02 -6.04 -5.02
N VAL A 79 2.94 -6.79 -5.61
CA VAL A 79 2.78 -7.50 -6.88
C VAL A 79 2.87 -8.99 -6.60
N ASP A 80 1.92 -9.78 -7.11
CA ASP A 80 1.97 -11.24 -7.04
C ASP A 80 2.01 -11.85 -8.44
N ILE A 81 3.07 -12.62 -8.70
CA ILE A 81 3.27 -13.32 -9.96
C ILE A 81 2.99 -14.80 -9.77
N THR A 82 2.31 -15.39 -10.75
CA THR A 82 2.03 -16.83 -10.81
C THR A 82 3.35 -17.59 -10.96
N THR A 83 3.73 -18.36 -9.93
CA THR A 83 4.99 -19.12 -9.90
C THR A 83 4.82 -20.56 -10.40
N SER A 84 3.58 -21.03 -10.51
CA SER A 84 3.28 -22.43 -10.77
C SER A 84 2.77 -22.67 -12.18
N GLN A 85 3.35 -23.68 -12.83
CA GLN A 85 2.70 -24.34 -13.98
C GLN A 85 1.29 -24.84 -13.63
N GLY A 86 0.99 -25.04 -12.34
CA GLY A 86 -0.32 -25.47 -11.84
C GLY A 86 -1.45 -24.45 -12.06
N ALA A 87 -1.21 -23.16 -11.79
CA ALA A 87 -2.21 -22.12 -12.09
C ALA A 87 -2.23 -21.72 -13.57
N ALA A 88 -1.09 -21.84 -14.24
CA ALA A 88 -0.92 -21.45 -15.64
C ALA A 88 -1.25 -22.55 -16.66
N GLY A 89 -1.22 -23.83 -16.30
CA GLY A 89 -1.27 -24.94 -17.27
C GLY A 89 -0.28 -24.77 -18.44
N SER A 90 -0.41 -25.60 -19.48
CA SER A 90 0.38 -25.43 -20.72
C SER A 90 0.01 -24.18 -21.54
N PHE A 91 -1.11 -23.54 -21.19
CA PHE A 91 -1.72 -22.43 -21.94
C PHE A 91 -1.42 -21.05 -21.35
N GLY A 92 -0.76 -20.97 -20.20
CA GLY A 92 -0.55 -19.71 -19.48
C GLY A 92 -1.71 -19.35 -18.55
N PHE A 93 -1.46 -18.41 -17.65
CA PHE A 93 -2.43 -18.02 -16.64
C PHE A 93 -3.71 -17.44 -17.27
N LEU A 94 -4.87 -17.97 -16.88
CA LEU A 94 -6.17 -17.65 -17.49
C LEU A 94 -6.23 -17.92 -19.01
N GLY A 95 -5.45 -18.89 -19.49
CA GLY A 95 -5.39 -19.28 -20.91
C GLY A 95 -4.57 -18.34 -21.80
N ASN A 96 -3.80 -17.42 -21.20
CA ASN A 96 -2.93 -16.51 -21.92
C ASN A 96 -1.53 -16.54 -21.31
N ARG A 97 -0.51 -16.83 -22.14
CA ARG A 97 0.89 -16.89 -21.72
C ARG A 97 1.44 -15.52 -21.33
N GLU A 98 0.87 -14.43 -21.82
CA GLU A 98 1.36 -13.11 -21.44
C GLU A 98 0.93 -12.71 -20.04
N ASN A 99 -0.14 -13.31 -19.49
CA ASN A 99 -0.58 -13.02 -18.14
C ASN A 99 0.46 -13.49 -17.11
N ALA A 100 0.90 -12.58 -16.24
CA ALA A 100 1.88 -12.88 -15.20
C ALA A 100 1.23 -13.09 -13.83
N GLY A 101 0.26 -12.26 -13.49
CA GLY A 101 -0.33 -12.21 -12.16
C GLY A 101 -1.04 -10.87 -11.94
N PHE A 102 -1.05 -10.36 -10.71
CA PHE A 102 -1.79 -9.15 -10.36
C PHE A 102 -0.92 -8.14 -9.60
N VAL A 103 -1.13 -6.86 -9.88
CA VAL A 103 -0.75 -5.77 -8.97
C VAL A 103 -1.93 -5.46 -8.04
N TYR A 104 -1.66 -5.29 -6.75
CA TYR A 104 -2.67 -5.04 -5.73
C TYR A 104 -2.55 -3.63 -5.17
N PHE A 105 -3.67 -2.92 -5.10
CA PHE A 105 -3.73 -1.54 -4.61
C PHE A 105 -5.01 -1.27 -3.83
N PHE A 106 -5.00 -0.18 -3.08
CA PHE A 106 -6.19 0.29 -2.36
C PHE A 106 -7.20 0.94 -3.32
N PRO A 107 -8.48 0.52 -3.30
CA PRO A 107 -9.52 1.22 -4.04
C PRO A 107 -9.76 2.61 -3.43
N THR A 108 -10.14 3.57 -4.27
CA THR A 108 -10.68 4.85 -3.79
C THR A 108 -12.09 4.65 -3.23
N GLU A 109 -12.57 5.55 -2.37
CA GLU A 109 -13.95 5.54 -1.86
C GLU A 109 -14.99 5.45 -3.00
N THR A 110 -14.77 6.22 -4.07
CA THR A 110 -15.59 6.19 -5.29
C THR A 110 -15.68 4.78 -5.90
N ILE A 111 -14.57 4.04 -5.91
CA ILE A 111 -14.53 2.66 -6.40
C ILE A 111 -15.28 1.73 -5.45
N LEU A 112 -15.07 1.84 -4.14
CA LEU A 112 -15.74 1.00 -3.14
C LEU A 112 -17.26 1.10 -3.27
N ASP A 113 -17.78 2.33 -3.41
CA ASP A 113 -19.21 2.60 -3.61
C ASP A 113 -19.73 1.99 -4.92
N GLN A 114 -19.01 2.19 -6.03
CA GLN A 114 -19.40 1.62 -7.33
C GLN A 114 -19.43 0.09 -7.32
N LEU A 115 -18.50 -0.54 -6.61
CA LEU A 115 -18.38 -1.99 -6.54
C LEU A 115 -19.30 -2.63 -5.49
N ARG A 116 -19.99 -1.80 -4.68
CA ARG A 116 -20.81 -2.24 -3.53
C ARG A 116 -20.05 -3.22 -2.65
N LEU A 117 -18.78 -2.92 -2.40
CA LEU A 117 -17.95 -3.72 -1.52
C LEU A 117 -18.23 -3.30 -0.07
N PRO A 118 -18.11 -4.21 0.90
CA PRO A 118 -18.11 -3.81 2.30
C PRO A 118 -17.06 -2.71 2.51
N LYS A 119 -17.32 -1.78 3.42
CA LYS A 119 -16.32 -0.79 3.90
C LYS A 119 -15.25 -1.45 4.79
N LEU A 120 -14.84 -2.66 4.42
CA LEU A 120 -13.74 -3.40 5.01
C LEU A 120 -12.51 -3.17 4.13
N LEU A 121 -11.33 -3.21 4.75
CA LEU A 121 -10.06 -3.07 4.06
C LEU A 121 -9.90 -4.21 3.04
N ILE A 122 -10.02 -3.84 1.77
CA ILE A 122 -9.98 -4.71 0.61
C ILE A 122 -8.95 -4.15 -0.36
N LEU A 123 -8.17 -5.04 -0.97
CA LEU A 123 -7.28 -4.73 -2.07
C LEU A 123 -7.91 -5.11 -3.41
N VAL A 124 -7.73 -4.26 -4.42
CA VAL A 124 -8.13 -4.56 -5.79
C VAL A 124 -6.93 -5.13 -6.53
N GLY A 125 -7.11 -6.31 -7.14
CA GLY A 125 -6.12 -6.92 -8.02
C GLY A 125 -6.37 -6.56 -9.48
N LEU A 126 -5.37 -5.98 -10.14
CA LEU A 126 -5.38 -5.69 -11.57
C LEU A 126 -4.38 -6.59 -12.32
N LEU A 127 -4.88 -7.29 -13.32
CA LEU A 127 -4.11 -8.27 -14.09
C LEU A 127 -3.03 -7.59 -14.95
N ILE A 128 -1.80 -8.05 -14.79
CA ILE A 128 -0.62 -7.55 -15.49
C ILE A 128 0.01 -8.61 -16.37
N HIS A 129 0.69 -8.14 -17.43
CA HIS A 129 1.45 -8.99 -18.34
C HIS A 129 2.90 -9.19 -17.87
N ARG A 130 3.57 -10.24 -18.37
CA ARG A 130 4.97 -10.57 -18.03
C ARG A 130 5.95 -9.45 -18.35
N SER A 131 5.77 -8.79 -19.48
CA SER A 131 6.52 -7.60 -19.89
C SER A 131 6.25 -6.36 -19.04
N GLU A 132 5.21 -6.38 -18.20
CA GLU A 132 4.85 -5.26 -17.32
C GLU A 132 5.32 -5.46 -15.88
N VAL A 133 5.77 -6.66 -15.51
CA VAL A 133 6.19 -7.02 -14.14
C VAL A 133 7.28 -6.10 -13.63
N ILE A 134 8.28 -5.80 -14.47
CA ILE A 134 9.37 -4.89 -14.11
C ILE A 134 8.84 -3.52 -13.65
N TRP A 135 7.83 -2.98 -14.31
CA TRP A 135 7.22 -1.71 -13.95
C TRP A 135 6.37 -1.81 -12.70
N ALA A 136 5.71 -2.95 -12.48
CA ALA A 136 4.96 -3.22 -11.26
C ALA A 136 5.88 -3.25 -10.03
N GLU A 137 7.12 -3.73 -10.17
CA GLU A 137 8.10 -3.84 -9.09
C GLU A 137 8.87 -2.52 -8.84
N ILE A 138 9.32 -1.83 -9.89
CA ILE A 138 10.19 -0.64 -9.72
C ILE A 138 9.42 0.68 -9.60
N LEU A 139 8.31 0.83 -10.33
CA LEU A 139 7.55 2.08 -10.39
C LEU A 139 6.06 1.81 -10.63
N PRO A 140 5.36 1.14 -9.70
CA PRO A 140 3.98 0.70 -9.90
C PRO A 140 3.01 1.80 -10.35
N LEU A 141 3.18 3.02 -9.87
CA LEU A 141 2.36 4.18 -10.27
C LEU A 141 2.42 4.43 -11.79
N ARG A 142 3.61 4.28 -12.41
CA ARG A 142 3.78 4.38 -13.87
C ARG A 142 2.91 3.35 -14.59
N LEU A 143 2.95 2.10 -14.13
CA LEU A 143 2.18 1.02 -14.73
C LEU A 143 0.67 1.28 -14.60
N LEU A 144 0.22 1.66 -13.40
CA LEU A 144 -1.19 1.97 -13.15
C LEU A 144 -1.68 3.11 -14.03
N LEU A 145 -0.97 4.25 -14.08
CA LEU A 145 -1.32 5.39 -14.93
C LEU A 145 -1.29 5.04 -16.42
N ARG A 146 -0.32 4.20 -16.86
CA ARG A 146 -0.26 3.71 -18.24
C ARG A 146 -1.48 2.87 -18.61
N ILE A 147 -1.91 1.97 -17.72
CA ILE A 147 -3.11 1.14 -17.91
C ILE A 147 -4.35 2.03 -17.91
N GLY A 148 -4.45 2.98 -16.97
CA GLY A 148 -5.49 4.00 -16.91
C GLY A 148 -5.65 4.77 -18.21
N PHE A 149 -4.53 5.27 -18.73
CA PHE A 149 -4.49 6.00 -20.01
C PHE A 149 -4.95 5.12 -21.18
N ALA A 150 -4.50 3.87 -21.27
CA ALA A 150 -4.90 2.95 -22.34
C ALA A 150 -6.41 2.62 -22.30
N CYS A 151 -6.94 2.42 -21.09
CA CYS A 151 -8.34 2.08 -20.87
C CYS A 151 -9.26 3.30 -20.87
N ASN A 152 -8.72 4.52 -20.92
CA ASN A 152 -9.44 5.78 -20.75
C ASN A 152 -10.24 5.82 -19.43
N VAL A 153 -9.63 5.37 -18.33
CA VAL A 153 -10.23 5.33 -16.98
C VAL A 153 -9.26 5.94 -15.97
N TYR A 154 -9.57 7.14 -15.49
CA TYR A 154 -8.70 7.85 -14.54
C TYR A 154 -8.99 7.49 -13.07
N PRO A 155 -7.97 7.34 -12.21
CA PRO A 155 -6.55 7.32 -12.58
C PRO A 155 -6.12 5.96 -13.16
N TRP A 156 -6.86 4.88 -12.86
CA TRP A 156 -6.69 3.55 -13.46
C TRP A 156 -7.95 2.71 -13.30
N PRO A 157 -8.15 1.65 -14.13
CA PRO A 157 -9.29 0.76 -14.01
C PRO A 157 -9.16 -0.19 -12.82
N VAL A 158 -10.31 -0.63 -12.32
CA VAL A 158 -10.45 -1.71 -11.33
C VAL A 158 -10.75 -3.06 -11.96
N THR A 159 -10.95 -3.06 -13.28
CA THR A 159 -11.31 -4.23 -14.07
C THR A 159 -10.10 -4.75 -14.83
N SER A 160 -9.87 -6.04 -14.71
CA SER A 160 -8.84 -6.80 -15.41
C SER A 160 -9.38 -7.36 -16.73
N GLN A 161 -8.62 -7.19 -17.82
CA GLN A 161 -8.94 -7.79 -19.11
C GLN A 161 -8.09 -9.04 -19.31
N GLN A 162 -8.72 -10.22 -19.49
CA GLN A 162 -7.99 -11.49 -19.70
C GLN A 162 -7.15 -11.49 -20.98
N VAL A 163 -7.58 -10.72 -21.98
CA VAL A 163 -6.97 -10.62 -23.31
C VAL A 163 -6.85 -9.15 -23.67
N ARG A 164 -5.62 -8.64 -23.66
CA ARG A 164 -5.25 -7.31 -24.15
C ARG A 164 -3.81 -7.34 -24.70
N ALA A 165 -3.41 -6.29 -25.41
CA ALA A 165 -1.99 -6.09 -25.69
C ALA A 165 -1.26 -5.68 -24.40
N SER A 166 0.03 -6.02 -24.33
CA SER A 166 0.90 -5.45 -23.29
C SER A 166 1.09 -3.95 -23.57
N TYR A 167 1.11 -3.14 -22.52
CA TYR A 167 1.32 -1.70 -22.62
C TYR A 167 2.79 -1.27 -22.54
N PHE A 168 3.65 -2.20 -22.13
CA PHE A 168 5.11 -2.10 -22.16
C PHE A 168 5.71 -3.37 -22.78
N GLY A 169 6.81 -3.22 -23.51
CA GLY A 169 7.60 -4.32 -24.05
C GLY A 169 8.95 -4.41 -23.34
N GLU A 170 10.00 -4.72 -24.11
CA GLU A 170 11.37 -4.63 -23.62
C GLU A 170 11.70 -3.20 -23.18
N THR A 171 12.43 -3.04 -22.07
CA THR A 171 12.61 -1.72 -21.45
C THR A 171 13.38 -0.73 -22.30
N GLY A 172 14.24 -1.18 -23.22
CA GLY A 172 14.97 -0.28 -24.13
C GLY A 172 15.70 0.86 -23.43
N HIS A 173 15.64 2.06 -24.03
CA HIS A 173 16.29 3.28 -23.54
C HIS A 173 15.30 4.16 -22.75
N THR A 174 15.04 3.79 -21.50
CA THR A 174 14.28 4.59 -20.53
C THR A 174 15.22 5.36 -19.59
N VAL A 175 14.82 6.55 -19.13
CA VAL A 175 15.55 7.26 -18.04
C VAL A 175 15.68 6.38 -16.80
N MET A 176 14.76 5.44 -16.58
CA MET A 176 14.79 4.54 -15.43
C MET A 176 16.00 3.59 -15.44
N SER A 177 16.65 3.36 -16.59
CA SER A 177 17.89 2.58 -16.62
C SER A 177 19.07 3.31 -15.97
N LEU A 178 18.96 4.63 -15.74
CA LEU A 178 19.95 5.40 -14.98
C LEU A 178 19.74 5.29 -13.47
N LEU A 179 18.51 4.95 -13.05
CA LEU A 179 18.09 4.93 -11.65
C LEU A 179 17.87 3.51 -11.10
N ASN A 180 17.88 2.50 -11.97
CA ASN A 180 17.57 1.11 -11.61
C ASN A 180 18.48 0.14 -12.37
N ASP A 181 18.88 -0.96 -11.72
CA ASP A 181 19.41 -2.13 -12.40
C ASP A 181 18.25 -3.00 -12.91
N LEU A 182 17.78 -2.69 -14.12
CA LEU A 182 16.66 -3.40 -14.76
C LEU A 182 16.97 -4.86 -15.15
N ARG A 183 18.23 -5.33 -14.99
CA ARG A 183 18.63 -6.69 -15.37
C ARG A 183 18.70 -7.62 -14.17
N ASN A 184 19.39 -7.21 -13.11
CA ASN A 184 19.59 -8.04 -11.93
C ASN A 184 18.90 -7.51 -10.68
N PHE A 185 18.21 -6.36 -10.77
CA PHE A 185 17.50 -5.73 -9.65
C PHE A 185 18.40 -5.48 -8.43
N THR A 186 19.70 -5.23 -8.65
CA THR A 186 20.66 -4.99 -7.56
C THR A 186 20.44 -3.66 -6.85
N TYR A 187 19.87 -2.68 -7.56
CA TYR A 187 19.40 -1.42 -7.00
C TYR A 187 18.18 -0.92 -7.78
N SER A 188 17.35 -0.13 -7.11
CA SER A 188 16.15 0.49 -7.65
C SER A 188 16.08 1.94 -7.15
N ILE A 189 15.35 2.79 -7.88
CA ILE A 189 14.97 4.11 -7.38
C ILE A 189 14.27 3.93 -6.02
N PRO A 190 14.69 4.66 -4.97
CA PRO A 190 14.01 4.54 -3.69
C PRO A 190 12.61 5.14 -3.81
N SER A 191 11.65 4.52 -3.14
CA SER A 191 10.29 5.02 -3.05
C SER A 191 10.10 5.74 -1.72
N VAL A 192 9.42 6.90 -1.76
CA VAL A 192 9.11 7.68 -0.56
C VAL A 192 7.59 7.75 -0.44
N SER A 193 7.05 6.97 0.49
CA SER A 193 5.63 6.99 0.85
C SER A 193 5.21 8.40 1.27
N GLY A 194 3.97 8.80 1.00
CA GLY A 194 3.45 10.14 1.31
C GLY A 194 4.18 11.29 0.60
N SER A 195 5.13 11.03 -0.31
CA SER A 195 5.75 12.07 -1.14
C SER A 195 4.99 12.22 -2.45
N THR A 196 4.53 13.42 -2.78
CA THR A 196 3.84 13.71 -4.05
C THR A 196 4.55 14.83 -4.79
N VAL A 197 4.51 14.79 -6.11
CA VAL A 197 5.05 15.84 -6.98
C VAL A 197 4.01 16.26 -8.01
N ALA A 198 3.84 17.58 -8.19
CA ALA A 198 2.93 18.15 -9.16
C ALA A 198 3.53 19.38 -9.84
N ILE A 199 3.14 19.59 -11.10
CA ILE A 199 3.45 20.77 -11.90
C ILE A 199 2.18 21.62 -11.98
N ASP A 200 2.25 22.85 -11.49
CA ASP A 200 1.20 23.86 -11.52
C ASP A 200 1.70 25.07 -12.32
N GLY A 201 1.41 25.10 -13.63
CA GLY A 201 1.96 26.08 -14.55
C GLY A 201 3.50 26.06 -14.59
N SER A 202 4.13 27.14 -14.12
CA SER A 202 5.60 27.27 -14.00
C SER A 202 6.14 26.92 -12.61
N LYS A 203 5.30 26.38 -11.72
CA LYS A 203 5.67 25.96 -10.37
C LYS A 203 5.71 24.44 -10.28
N VAL A 204 6.76 23.90 -9.65
CA VAL A 204 6.86 22.50 -9.24
C VAL A 204 6.67 22.44 -7.73
N GLU A 205 5.69 21.66 -7.29
CA GLU A 205 5.36 21.47 -5.89
C GLU A 205 5.62 20.02 -5.48
N ILE A 206 6.44 19.85 -4.44
CA ILE A 206 6.78 18.57 -3.85
C ILE A 206 6.33 18.61 -2.40
N ARG A 207 5.42 17.72 -2.04
CA ARG A 207 4.93 17.57 -0.66
C ARG A 207 5.46 16.25 -0.11
N ILE A 208 5.95 16.26 1.12
CA ILE A 208 6.55 15.10 1.76
C ILE A 208 5.86 14.92 3.12
N SER A 209 5.28 13.75 3.35
CA SER A 209 4.73 13.43 4.67
C SER A 209 5.82 13.47 5.76
N GLU A 210 5.52 14.09 6.90
CA GLU A 210 6.43 14.10 8.07
C GLU A 210 6.79 12.69 8.55
N ASP A 211 5.89 11.72 8.35
CA ASP A 211 6.08 10.30 8.69
C ASP A 211 7.19 9.65 7.83
N SER A 212 7.51 10.25 6.68
CA SER A 212 8.46 9.71 5.70
C SER A 212 9.86 10.33 5.82
N TYR A 213 10.11 11.05 6.92
CA TYR A 213 11.40 11.65 7.20
C TYR A 213 12.54 10.64 7.17
N GLU A 214 12.38 9.48 7.81
CA GLU A 214 13.42 8.44 7.84
C GLU A 214 13.69 7.85 6.45
N GLN A 215 12.67 7.78 5.58
CA GLN A 215 12.84 7.35 4.19
C GLN A 215 13.63 8.40 3.40
N ILE A 216 13.29 9.68 3.54
CA ILE A 216 14.02 10.79 2.92
C ILE A 216 15.47 10.82 3.36
N VAL A 217 15.76 10.72 4.66
CA VAL A 217 17.15 10.69 5.15
C VAL A 217 17.92 9.51 4.54
N ARG A 218 17.30 8.33 4.42
CA ARG A 218 17.89 7.18 3.72
C ARG A 218 18.16 7.47 2.24
N VAL A 219 17.23 8.09 1.52
CA VAL A 219 17.44 8.52 0.12
C VAL A 219 18.63 9.47 0.02
N LEU A 220 18.68 10.49 0.88
CA LEU A 220 19.74 11.50 0.86
C LEU A 220 21.13 10.94 1.23
N ASN A 221 21.19 9.86 2.00
CA ASN A 221 22.44 9.22 2.40
C ASN A 221 22.96 8.19 1.37
N THR A 222 22.08 7.69 0.49
CA THR A 222 22.41 6.71 -0.56
C THR A 222 22.56 7.34 -1.95
N SER A 223 22.09 8.58 -2.11
CA SER A 223 22.18 9.33 -3.36
C SER A 223 23.59 9.82 -3.69
N ASN A 224 23.83 10.13 -4.96
CA ASN A 224 25.06 10.77 -5.42
C ASN A 224 25.04 12.27 -5.07
N GLU A 225 26.22 12.87 -4.83
CA GLU A 225 26.35 14.32 -4.59
C GLU A 225 25.70 15.19 -5.68
N HIS A 226 25.70 14.71 -6.93
CA HIS A 226 25.14 15.44 -8.07
C HIS A 226 23.70 15.06 -8.42
N VAL A 227 23.19 13.92 -7.97
CA VAL A 227 21.88 13.42 -8.36
C VAL A 227 21.16 12.79 -7.17
N VAL A 228 19.99 13.33 -6.86
CA VAL A 228 19.05 12.78 -5.87
C VAL A 228 17.74 12.49 -6.58
N ALA A 229 17.20 11.29 -6.44
CA ALA A 229 15.95 10.90 -7.08
C ALA A 229 15.14 9.96 -6.19
N TRP A 230 13.82 10.06 -6.28
CA TRP A 230 12.92 9.10 -5.65
C TRP A 230 11.59 9.01 -6.40
N ALA A 231 10.92 7.87 -6.24
CA ALA A 231 9.57 7.64 -6.72
C ALA A 231 8.54 8.25 -5.76
N CYS A 232 7.47 8.81 -6.31
CA CYS A 232 6.43 9.52 -5.59
C CYS A 232 5.09 8.78 -5.64
N ASP A 233 4.27 9.04 -4.64
CA ASP A 233 2.88 8.61 -4.56
C ASP A 233 1.94 9.38 -5.51
N PHE A 234 0.75 8.82 -5.68
CA PHE A 234 -0.31 9.41 -6.49
C PHE A 234 -0.75 10.75 -5.89
N CYS A 235 -0.59 11.82 -6.66
CA CYS A 235 -1.04 13.15 -6.29
C CYS A 235 -2.57 13.30 -6.37
N ALA A 236 -3.28 13.02 -5.26
CA ALA A 236 -4.75 13.02 -5.22
C ALA A 236 -5.40 14.40 -5.44
N TYR A 237 -4.66 15.49 -5.22
CA TYR A 237 -5.14 16.87 -5.44
C TYR A 237 -4.90 17.38 -6.87
N ALA A 238 -4.15 16.63 -7.70
CA ALA A 238 -3.95 16.98 -9.10
C ALA A 238 -5.20 16.66 -9.92
N ASN A 239 -5.43 17.44 -10.99
CA ASN A 239 -6.55 17.24 -11.92
C ASN A 239 -6.15 16.46 -13.18
N GLY A 240 -4.88 16.07 -13.28
CA GLY A 240 -4.36 15.12 -14.24
C GLY A 240 -2.97 14.64 -13.84
N HIS A 241 -2.45 13.65 -14.54
CA HIS A 241 -1.11 13.10 -14.32
C HIS A 241 -0.38 12.91 -15.64
N LEU A 242 0.95 12.77 -15.57
CA LEU A 242 1.73 12.26 -16.68
C LEU A 242 1.63 10.73 -16.74
N ALA A 243 1.34 10.19 -17.91
CA ALA A 243 1.43 8.77 -18.22
C ALA A 243 2.60 8.55 -19.19
N CYS A 244 3.49 7.63 -18.85
CA CYS A 244 4.61 7.24 -19.70
C CYS A 244 4.14 6.18 -20.71
N VAL A 245 4.16 6.50 -22.01
CA VAL A 245 3.75 5.59 -23.09
C VAL A 245 4.98 5.14 -23.87
N GLN A 246 5.16 3.83 -24.02
CA GLN A 246 6.16 3.26 -24.90
C GLN A 246 5.60 3.08 -26.31
N ASP A 247 6.27 3.64 -27.32
CA ASP A 247 5.95 3.41 -28.71
C ASP A 247 6.30 1.97 -29.11
N SER A 248 5.36 1.27 -29.73
CA SER A 248 5.52 -0.15 -30.08
C SER A 248 6.51 -0.40 -31.23
N ASN A 249 6.76 0.60 -32.07
CA ASN A 249 7.62 0.46 -33.25
C ASN A 249 9.06 0.85 -32.93
N THR A 250 9.25 1.91 -32.14
CA THR A 250 10.60 2.44 -31.83
C THR A 250 11.10 2.03 -30.45
N GLY A 251 10.23 1.58 -29.55
CA GLY A 251 10.54 1.33 -28.14
C GLY A 251 10.79 2.61 -27.32
N SER A 252 10.62 3.80 -27.93
CA SER A 252 10.86 5.09 -27.27
C SER A 252 9.74 5.45 -26.30
N TYR A 253 10.08 6.13 -25.20
CA TYR A 253 9.13 6.58 -24.20
C TYR A 253 8.71 8.03 -24.41
N VAL A 254 7.42 8.29 -24.30
CA VAL A 254 6.85 9.63 -24.42
C VAL A 254 5.93 9.95 -23.24
N ALA A 255 6.02 11.19 -22.77
CA ALA A 255 5.10 11.75 -21.80
C ALA A 255 3.75 12.05 -22.46
N LYS A 256 2.65 11.55 -21.88
CA LYS A 256 1.28 11.93 -22.25
C LYS A 256 0.56 12.48 -21.03
N ARG A 257 -0.26 13.51 -21.23
CA ARG A 257 -1.14 14.01 -20.16
C ARG A 257 -2.39 13.15 -20.08
N PHE A 258 -2.78 12.79 -18.87
CA PHE A 258 -3.95 12.00 -18.58
C PHE A 258 -4.80 12.67 -17.51
N SER A 259 -5.97 13.16 -17.89
CA SER A 259 -6.81 14.00 -17.02
C SER A 259 -7.90 13.20 -16.32
N LEU A 260 -8.37 13.75 -15.19
CA LEU A 260 -9.59 13.30 -14.54
C LEU A 260 -10.77 13.44 -15.50
N ASN A 261 -11.65 12.43 -15.52
CA ASN A 261 -12.87 12.46 -16.32
C ASN A 261 -13.63 13.78 -16.11
N ASN A 262 -14.11 14.39 -17.19
CA ASN A 262 -14.79 15.69 -17.25
C ASN A 262 -13.91 16.94 -17.23
N ILE A 263 -12.58 16.81 -17.16
CA ILE A 263 -11.65 17.93 -17.35
C ILE A 263 -10.93 17.73 -18.68
N PRO A 264 -11.12 18.64 -19.66
CA PRO A 264 -10.31 18.64 -20.88
C PRO A 264 -8.84 18.70 -20.52
N VAL A 265 -8.01 17.93 -21.21
CA VAL A 265 -6.56 17.82 -20.93
C VAL A 265 -5.85 19.19 -20.94
N ASN A 266 -6.39 20.15 -21.69
CA ASN A 266 -5.85 21.51 -21.80
C ASN A 266 -6.19 22.40 -20.60
N ASP A 267 -7.19 22.03 -19.80
CA ASP A 267 -7.66 22.78 -18.63
C ASP A 267 -7.06 22.23 -17.33
N CYS A 268 -6.23 21.19 -17.41
CA CYS A 268 -5.50 20.65 -16.27
C CYS A 268 -4.47 21.65 -15.76
N ALA A 269 -4.84 22.40 -14.72
CA ALA A 269 -3.92 23.33 -14.06
C ALA A 269 -2.79 22.61 -13.31
N VAL A 270 -3.07 21.45 -12.69
CA VAL A 270 -2.15 20.77 -11.78
C VAL A 270 -1.93 19.34 -12.25
N ILE A 271 -0.71 19.03 -12.68
CA ILE A 271 -0.34 17.74 -13.27
C ILE A 271 0.57 16.97 -12.32
N GLY A 272 0.09 15.85 -11.78
CA GLY A 272 0.88 14.94 -10.95
C GLY A 272 1.94 14.17 -11.76
N CYS A 273 3.08 13.87 -11.14
CA CYS A 273 4.15 13.08 -11.75
C CYS A 273 4.51 11.85 -10.88
N SER A 274 5.11 10.82 -11.48
CA SER A 274 5.43 9.54 -10.82
C SER A 274 6.73 9.56 -10.02
N PHE A 275 7.66 10.46 -10.34
CA PHE A 275 8.98 10.54 -9.70
C PHE A 275 9.59 11.92 -9.86
N VAL A 276 10.62 12.22 -9.06
CA VAL A 276 11.42 13.44 -9.15
C VAL A 276 12.90 13.11 -9.23
N ILE A 277 13.64 13.88 -10.05
CA ILE A 277 15.11 13.84 -10.13
C ILE A 277 15.66 15.25 -9.92
N PHE A 278 16.51 15.45 -8.94
CA PHE A 278 17.32 16.64 -8.76
C PHE A 278 18.70 16.41 -9.37
N ASN A 279 19.12 17.32 -10.25
CA ASN A 279 20.37 17.19 -11.00
C ASN A 279 21.22 18.46 -10.86
N ALA A 280 22.43 18.34 -10.30
CA ALA A 280 23.42 19.39 -10.14
C ALA A 280 24.15 19.70 -11.46
N SER A 281 23.41 20.14 -12.48
CA SER A 281 23.95 20.34 -13.83
C SER A 281 23.89 21.80 -14.33
N LEU A 282 23.38 22.73 -13.52
CA LEU A 282 23.22 24.13 -13.95
C LEU A 282 24.57 24.86 -13.85
N LYS A 283 25.20 25.14 -14.99
CA LYS A 283 26.55 25.71 -15.09
C LYS A 283 26.64 27.23 -14.86
N SER A 284 25.58 27.89 -14.42
CA SER A 284 25.50 29.35 -14.27
C SER A 284 25.09 29.73 -12.85
N ALA A 285 25.66 30.82 -12.32
CA ALA A 285 25.34 31.42 -11.01
C ALA A 285 23.90 31.98 -10.90
N SER A 286 23.01 31.56 -11.78
CA SER A 286 21.57 31.80 -11.71
C SER A 286 21.00 31.03 -10.52
N GLN A 287 20.49 31.75 -9.52
CA GLN A 287 19.85 31.21 -8.31
C GLN A 287 18.46 30.56 -8.59
N GLY A 288 18.35 29.80 -9.67
CA GLY A 288 17.09 29.27 -10.18
C GLY A 288 17.11 27.77 -10.45
N VAL A 289 15.93 27.22 -10.72
CA VAL A 289 15.75 25.83 -11.13
C VAL A 289 15.16 25.81 -12.53
N ARG A 290 15.69 24.95 -13.41
CA ARG A 290 15.04 24.61 -14.67
C ARG A 290 14.37 23.26 -14.52
N SER A 291 13.08 23.18 -14.77
CA SER A 291 12.34 21.92 -14.82
C SER A 291 12.28 21.38 -16.24
N SER A 292 12.40 20.06 -16.38
CA SER A 292 12.11 19.35 -17.61
C SER A 292 11.24 18.13 -17.30
N ILE A 293 10.26 17.86 -18.17
CA ILE A 293 9.47 16.63 -18.07
C ILE A 293 10.29 15.51 -18.69
N VAL A 294 10.45 14.42 -17.96
CA VAL A 294 11.14 13.22 -18.44
C VAL A 294 10.22 12.04 -18.22
N GLU A 295 9.67 11.50 -19.32
CA GLU A 295 8.67 10.42 -19.27
C GLU A 295 7.44 10.83 -18.43
N ASP A 296 7.21 10.20 -17.28
CA ASP A 296 6.14 10.56 -16.33
C ASP A 296 6.64 11.23 -15.05
N GLY A 297 7.90 11.66 -15.02
CA GLY A 297 8.51 12.39 -13.90
C GLY A 297 8.96 13.79 -14.27
N VAL A 298 9.52 14.48 -13.28
CA VAL A 298 10.13 15.80 -13.43
C VAL A 298 11.61 15.77 -13.05
N MET A 299 12.46 16.32 -13.90
CA MET A 299 13.86 16.56 -13.62
C MET A 299 14.09 18.05 -13.34
N LEU A 300 14.69 18.35 -12.20
CA LEU A 300 14.97 19.68 -11.70
C LEU A 300 16.48 19.93 -11.77
N HIS A 301 16.90 20.78 -12.71
CA HIS A 301 18.30 21.19 -12.86
C HIS A 301 18.59 22.37 -11.95
N MET A 302 19.55 22.20 -11.03
CA MET A 302 20.00 23.21 -10.08
C MET A 302 21.52 23.33 -10.06
N ASP A 303 22.02 24.39 -9.42
CA ASP A 303 23.44 24.66 -9.22
C ASP A 303 24.06 23.68 -8.22
N SER A 304 23.36 23.43 -7.11
CA SER A 304 23.76 22.48 -6.08
C SER A 304 22.55 21.83 -5.42
N VAL A 305 22.63 20.51 -5.26
CA VAL A 305 21.64 19.72 -4.52
C VAL A 305 21.94 19.74 -3.01
N SER A 306 23.14 20.15 -2.59
CA SER A 306 23.57 20.09 -1.18
C SER A 306 22.69 20.91 -0.24
N LYS A 307 22.28 22.12 -0.65
CA LYS A 307 21.41 23.00 0.15
C LYS A 307 20.02 22.41 0.35
N LEU A 308 19.47 21.74 -0.68
CA LEU A 308 18.21 21.01 -0.56
C LEU A 308 18.37 19.84 0.42
N CYS A 309 19.43 19.04 0.26
CA CYS A 309 19.71 17.91 1.15
C CYS A 309 19.83 18.33 2.61
N GLU A 310 20.55 19.42 2.90
CA GLU A 310 20.72 19.96 4.25
C GLU A 310 19.38 20.36 4.88
N ARG A 311 18.54 21.10 4.13
CA ARG A 311 17.21 21.52 4.59
C ARG A 311 16.32 20.33 4.92
N LEU A 312 16.29 19.34 4.03
CA LEU A 312 15.50 18.12 4.24
C LEU A 312 16.00 17.30 5.44
N ARG A 313 17.32 17.20 5.66
CA ARG A 313 17.88 16.57 6.88
C ARG A 313 17.48 17.30 8.16
N ASN A 314 17.19 18.60 8.10
CA ASN A 314 16.74 19.39 9.25
C ASN A 314 15.21 19.47 9.38
N ARG A 315 14.43 18.69 8.60
CA ARG A 315 12.96 18.79 8.52
C ARG A 315 12.46 20.18 8.10
N GLU A 316 13.26 20.90 7.33
CA GLU A 316 12.90 22.21 6.80
C GLU A 316 12.39 22.10 5.36
N GLY A 317 11.43 22.96 5.01
CA GLY A 317 11.02 23.16 3.62
C GLY A 317 12.11 23.86 2.80
N PHE A 318 12.00 23.77 1.48
CA PHE A 318 12.89 24.42 0.53
C PHE A 318 12.10 25.10 -0.59
N SER A 319 12.33 26.39 -0.80
CA SER A 319 11.63 27.15 -1.83
C SER A 319 12.59 27.97 -2.66
N LEU A 320 12.38 27.99 -3.98
CA LEU A 320 13.06 28.87 -4.93
C LEU A 320 12.00 29.58 -5.77
N GLN A 321 12.14 30.90 -5.91
CA GLN A 321 11.24 31.71 -6.73
C GLN A 321 11.58 31.56 -8.21
N GLY A 322 10.55 31.50 -9.05
CA GLY A 322 10.71 31.49 -10.51
C GLY A 322 10.97 32.90 -11.03
N SER A 323 11.65 33.01 -12.18
CA SER A 323 11.74 34.25 -12.94
C SER A 323 11.52 33.96 -14.43
N ALA A 324 10.77 34.86 -15.08
CA ALA A 324 10.38 34.71 -16.49
C ALA A 324 11.28 35.50 -17.44
N GLU A 325 12.52 35.82 -17.05
CA GLU A 325 13.40 36.70 -17.83
C GLU A 325 14.34 35.90 -18.74
N GLY A 326 14.11 36.01 -20.06
CA GLY A 326 14.96 35.47 -21.13
C GLY A 326 14.44 34.17 -21.80
N GLU A 327 15.21 33.64 -22.74
CA GLU A 327 14.89 32.40 -23.50
C GLU A 327 14.87 31.12 -22.63
N GLN A 328 15.25 31.21 -21.35
CA GLN A 328 15.31 30.07 -20.43
C GLN A 328 14.39 30.30 -19.24
N SER A 329 13.21 29.69 -19.24
CA SER A 329 12.22 29.83 -18.16
C SER A 329 12.70 29.16 -16.87
N ILE A 330 12.92 29.94 -15.81
CA ILE A 330 13.22 29.44 -14.47
C ILE A 330 11.90 29.14 -13.75
N CYS A 331 11.72 27.90 -13.29
CA CYS A 331 10.50 27.49 -12.58
C CYS A 331 10.58 27.82 -11.09
N ALA A 332 9.43 28.10 -10.47
CA ALA A 332 9.33 28.14 -9.01
C ALA A 332 9.36 26.71 -8.47
N LEU A 333 10.11 26.46 -7.40
CA LEU A 333 10.16 25.16 -6.72
C LEU A 333 9.69 25.35 -5.28
N ASN A 334 8.77 24.51 -4.82
CA ASN A 334 8.38 24.43 -3.42
C ASN A 334 8.44 22.99 -2.94
N VAL A 335 9.28 22.72 -1.94
CA VAL A 335 9.39 21.45 -1.22
C VAL A 335 8.92 21.69 0.20
N SER A 336 7.86 20.99 0.63
CA SER A 336 7.23 21.22 1.93
C SER A 336 6.96 19.92 2.66
N TRP A 337 7.20 19.94 3.97
CA TRP A 337 6.74 18.90 4.88
C TRP A 337 5.25 19.10 5.17
N THR A 338 4.48 18.03 5.07
CA THR A 338 3.05 18.05 5.34
C THR A 338 2.73 17.05 6.44
N LYS A 339 1.99 17.49 7.45
CA LYS A 339 1.25 16.58 8.31
C LYS A 339 0.09 16.06 7.48
N GLU A 340 0.14 14.80 7.07
CA GLU A 340 -1.03 14.18 6.46
C GLU A 340 -2.23 14.41 7.38
N SER A 341 -3.33 14.91 6.82
CA SER A 341 -4.58 14.86 7.57
C SER A 341 -4.91 13.38 7.73
N ASP A 342 -5.12 12.93 8.97
CA ASP A 342 -5.64 11.58 9.25
C ASP A 342 -6.94 11.25 8.50
N LYS A 343 -7.62 12.27 7.96
CA LYS A 343 -8.80 12.13 7.10
C LYS A 343 -8.45 11.32 5.84
N GLY A 344 -8.91 10.07 5.83
CA GLY A 344 -8.74 9.14 4.71
C GLY A 344 -7.59 8.15 4.86
N ALA A 345 -6.84 8.20 5.97
CA ALA A 345 -5.86 7.17 6.28
C ALA A 345 -6.58 5.82 6.44
N LEU A 346 -6.04 4.78 5.81
CA LEU A 346 -6.61 3.44 5.89
C LEU A 346 -6.55 2.94 7.33
N SER A 347 -7.70 2.58 7.87
CA SER A 347 -7.83 2.15 9.26
C SER A 347 -8.72 0.92 9.37
N PHE A 348 -8.38 0.05 10.31
CA PHE A 348 -9.29 -0.97 10.81
C PHE A 348 -10.20 -0.36 11.87
N VAL A 349 -11.34 -0.97 12.13
CA VAL A 349 -12.21 -0.60 13.23
C VAL A 349 -11.92 -1.50 14.41
N SER A 350 -11.61 -0.93 15.58
CA SER A 350 -11.36 -1.71 16.78
C SER A 350 -12.55 -2.60 17.14
N LEU A 351 -12.25 -3.84 17.54
CA LEU A 351 -13.24 -4.79 18.04
C LEU A 351 -13.74 -4.42 19.46
N ILE A 352 -13.16 -3.42 20.10
CA ILE A 352 -13.45 -3.04 21.49
C ILE A 352 -14.42 -1.87 21.55
N ASP A 353 -14.09 -0.77 20.88
CA ASP A 353 -14.79 0.51 21.01
C ASP A 353 -15.00 1.24 19.69
N LYS A 354 -14.77 0.55 18.56
CA LYS A 354 -14.93 1.09 17.20
C LYS A 354 -14.02 2.26 16.85
N THR A 355 -13.00 2.55 17.66
CA THR A 355 -12.00 3.55 17.28
C THR A 355 -11.21 3.07 16.07
N GLU A 356 -10.76 4.01 15.25
CA GLU A 356 -9.92 3.73 14.08
C GLU A 356 -8.51 3.28 14.50
N LEU A 357 -8.10 2.13 14.00
CA LEU A 357 -6.76 1.56 14.12
C LEU A 357 -6.02 1.79 12.81
N LYS A 358 -5.24 2.87 12.74
CA LYS A 358 -4.55 3.26 11.51
C LYS A 358 -3.54 2.19 11.09
N LEU A 359 -3.56 1.83 9.80
CA LEU A 359 -2.68 0.81 9.24
C LEU A 359 -1.20 1.16 9.43
N LYS A 360 -0.84 2.45 9.40
CA LYS A 360 0.55 2.92 9.62
C LYS A 360 1.13 2.53 10.99
N HIS A 361 0.28 2.31 11.99
CA HIS A 361 0.72 1.90 13.33
C HIS A 361 0.63 0.39 13.56
N ARG A 362 0.38 -0.37 12.50
CA ARG A 362 0.35 -1.82 12.57
C ARG A 362 1.77 -2.36 12.74
N TYR A 363 1.96 -3.13 13.80
CA TYR A 363 3.19 -3.85 14.08
C TYR A 363 3.27 -5.13 13.23
N ASN A 364 4.40 -5.32 12.56
CA ASN A 364 4.61 -6.48 11.70
C ASN A 364 4.85 -7.72 12.57
N THR A 365 3.86 -8.62 12.62
CA THR A 365 3.95 -9.88 13.36
C THR A 365 4.07 -11.03 12.38
N PRO A 366 5.12 -11.85 12.45
CA PRO A 366 5.21 -13.03 11.61
C PRO A 366 4.08 -14.00 11.98
N VAL A 367 3.17 -14.26 11.05
CA VAL A 367 1.92 -15.01 11.23
C VAL A 367 2.17 -16.39 11.85
N ARG A 368 3.25 -17.05 11.42
CA ARG A 368 3.62 -18.41 11.85
C ARG A 368 4.24 -18.45 13.24
N LEU A 369 4.68 -17.32 13.79
CA LEU A 369 5.22 -17.22 15.15
C LEU A 369 4.13 -16.91 16.18
N THR A 370 2.90 -16.64 15.74
CA THR A 370 1.81 -16.13 16.57
C THR A 370 0.54 -16.97 16.43
N GLU A 371 0.70 -18.27 16.19
CA GLU A 371 -0.38 -19.25 16.12
C GLU A 371 -0.19 -20.41 17.09
N SER A 372 -1.31 -20.84 17.68
CA SER A 372 -1.38 -22.03 18.52
C SER A 372 -2.44 -22.96 17.97
N PHE A 373 -2.15 -24.27 17.97
CA PHE A 373 -3.03 -25.31 17.49
C PHE A 373 -3.28 -26.36 18.58
N ALA A 374 -4.54 -26.67 18.86
CA ALA A 374 -4.93 -27.69 19.81
C ALA A 374 -6.21 -28.40 19.35
N ALA A 375 -6.16 -29.72 19.21
CA ALA A 375 -7.33 -30.56 18.92
C ALA A 375 -8.20 -30.09 17.72
N GLY A 376 -7.56 -29.70 16.60
CA GLY A 376 -8.27 -29.21 15.40
C GLY A 376 -8.67 -27.73 15.46
N LYS A 377 -8.44 -27.06 16.59
CA LYS A 377 -8.75 -25.65 16.83
C LYS A 377 -7.48 -24.82 16.63
N LEU A 378 -7.57 -23.74 15.88
CA LEU A 378 -6.45 -22.82 15.63
C LEU A 378 -6.82 -21.44 16.19
N VAL A 379 -5.97 -20.91 17.08
CA VAL A 379 -6.03 -19.51 17.52
C VAL A 379 -4.81 -18.81 16.96
N ARG A 380 -5.01 -17.63 16.39
CA ARG A 380 -3.94 -16.86 15.77
C ARG A 380 -4.06 -15.39 16.11
N LEU A 381 -2.95 -14.77 16.51
CA LEU A 381 -2.82 -13.32 16.59
C LEU A 381 -2.48 -12.79 15.20
N THR A 382 -3.43 -12.07 14.59
CA THR A 382 -3.34 -11.63 13.19
C THR A 382 -2.89 -10.18 13.02
N ASP A 383 -3.19 -9.34 14.01
CA ASP A 383 -2.87 -7.92 13.96
C ASP A 383 -2.46 -7.42 15.33
N VAL A 384 -1.43 -6.59 15.35
CA VAL A 384 -1.01 -5.83 16.51
C VAL A 384 -0.91 -4.37 16.07
N PHE A 385 -1.53 -3.45 16.79
CA PHE A 385 -1.45 -2.03 16.53
C PHE A 385 -0.82 -1.36 17.74
N LEU A 386 0.31 -0.69 17.53
CA LEU A 386 0.83 0.25 18.52
C LEU A 386 -0.04 1.50 18.48
N LEU A 387 -0.45 2.00 19.64
CA LEU A 387 -1.36 3.13 19.74
C LEU A 387 -0.65 4.29 20.46
N PRO A 388 -0.93 5.54 20.07
CA PRO A 388 -0.46 6.68 20.83
C PRO A 388 -0.96 6.61 22.28
N VAL A 389 -0.04 6.74 23.24
CA VAL A 389 -0.38 6.88 24.67
C VAL A 389 -1.20 8.16 24.88
N GLN A 390 -0.80 9.23 24.19
CA GLN A 390 -1.48 10.52 24.19
C GLN A 390 -1.96 10.88 22.77
N PRO A 391 -3.14 11.50 22.60
CA PRO A 391 -3.62 11.94 21.30
C PRO A 391 -2.63 12.90 20.62
N GLY A 392 -2.28 12.61 19.35
CA GLY A 392 -1.37 13.45 18.55
C GLY A 392 0.11 13.11 18.68
N CYS A 393 0.49 12.17 19.55
CA CYS A 393 1.84 11.62 19.60
C CYS A 393 1.98 10.40 18.67
N GLU A 394 3.21 10.07 18.31
CA GLU A 394 3.51 8.77 17.69
C GLU A 394 3.45 7.65 18.74
N PRO A 395 3.05 6.43 18.37
CA PRO A 395 3.12 5.28 19.27
C PRO A 395 4.55 4.98 19.70
N THR A 396 4.69 4.54 20.94
CA THR A 396 5.95 4.10 21.53
C THR A 396 6.04 2.57 21.50
N GLU A 397 7.17 2.05 21.02
CA GLU A 397 7.52 0.63 21.09
C GLU A 397 8.61 0.44 22.17
N PRO A 398 8.33 -0.23 23.29
CA PRO A 398 9.39 -0.58 24.25
C PRO A 398 10.32 -1.64 23.64
N GLU A 399 11.60 -1.64 24.00
CA GLU A 399 12.57 -2.65 23.51
C GLU A 399 12.13 -4.09 23.83
N SER A 400 11.39 -4.28 24.93
CA SER A 400 10.84 -5.56 25.36
C SER A 400 9.55 -5.97 24.64
N PHE A 401 8.98 -5.12 23.76
CA PHE A 401 7.63 -5.31 23.20
C PHE A 401 7.46 -6.67 22.54
N PHE A 402 8.48 -7.15 21.82
CA PHE A 402 8.47 -8.47 21.19
C PHE A 402 8.23 -9.60 22.20
N THR A 403 8.83 -9.51 23.38
CA THR A 403 8.64 -10.49 24.45
C THR A 403 7.29 -10.31 25.13
N SER A 404 6.88 -9.06 25.35
CA SER A 404 5.61 -8.70 25.97
C SER A 404 4.42 -9.22 25.17
N TYR A 405 4.37 -8.98 23.86
CA TYR A 405 3.24 -9.46 23.06
C TYR A 405 3.17 -10.99 23.02
N ARG A 406 4.31 -11.70 22.99
CA ARG A 406 4.30 -13.18 23.02
C ARG A 406 3.70 -13.72 24.31
N ARG A 407 3.99 -13.07 25.45
CA ARG A 407 3.41 -13.41 26.75
C ARG A 407 1.90 -13.16 26.78
N ILE A 408 1.48 -12.00 26.26
CA ILE A 408 0.05 -11.66 26.09
C ILE A 408 -0.65 -12.68 25.19
N SER A 409 -0.04 -13.02 24.06
CA SER A 409 -0.55 -13.99 23.08
C SER A 409 -0.81 -15.34 23.73
N ALA A 410 0.19 -15.91 24.40
CA ALA A 410 0.06 -17.22 25.05
C ALA A 410 -1.03 -17.26 26.13
N ALA A 411 -1.19 -16.17 26.90
CA ALA A 411 -2.23 -16.09 27.93
C ALA A 411 -3.63 -16.00 27.31
N VAL A 412 -3.80 -15.14 26.30
CA VAL A 412 -5.08 -14.99 25.60
C VAL A 412 -5.45 -16.28 24.88
N GLU A 413 -4.52 -16.88 24.13
CA GLU A 413 -4.73 -18.15 23.44
C GLU A 413 -5.22 -19.25 24.38
N LYS A 414 -4.59 -19.41 25.55
CA LYS A 414 -5.01 -20.36 26.57
C LYS A 414 -6.48 -20.15 26.97
N ALA A 415 -6.87 -18.91 27.22
CA ALA A 415 -8.26 -18.58 27.56
C ALA A 415 -9.22 -18.87 26.40
N LEU A 416 -8.84 -18.52 25.17
CA LEU A 416 -9.66 -18.75 23.98
C LEU A 416 -9.88 -20.25 23.69
N PHE A 417 -8.88 -21.10 23.92
CA PHE A 417 -9.07 -22.54 23.81
C PHE A 417 -10.03 -23.10 24.87
N GLN A 418 -9.93 -22.61 26.11
CA GLN A 418 -10.80 -23.05 27.20
C GLN A 418 -12.28 -22.71 26.94
N PHE A 419 -12.56 -21.56 26.33
CA PHE A 419 -13.91 -21.08 26.05
C PHE A 419 -14.32 -21.22 24.57
N TRP A 420 -13.62 -22.07 23.80
CA TRP A 420 -13.79 -22.17 22.35
C TRP A 420 -15.24 -22.40 21.94
N ASP A 421 -15.91 -23.39 22.52
CA ASP A 421 -17.26 -23.79 22.10
C ASP A 421 -18.31 -22.73 22.48
N GLU A 422 -18.15 -22.06 23.63
CA GLU A 422 -18.99 -20.93 24.05
C GLU A 422 -18.84 -19.74 23.10
N LEU A 423 -17.60 -19.39 22.73
CA LEU A 423 -17.31 -18.32 21.77
C LEU A 423 -17.94 -18.61 20.40
N LEU A 424 -17.83 -19.85 19.90
CA LEU A 424 -18.42 -20.21 18.62
C LEU A 424 -19.95 -20.20 18.65
N ALA A 425 -20.56 -20.60 19.78
CA ALA A 425 -22.02 -20.64 19.95
C ALA A 425 -22.67 -19.25 19.87
N VAL A 426 -21.99 -18.19 20.36
CA VAL A 426 -22.45 -16.80 20.23
C VAL A 426 -22.01 -16.13 18.93
N GLY A 427 -21.27 -16.83 18.07
CA GLY A 427 -20.82 -16.33 16.77
C GLY A 427 -19.54 -15.49 16.82
N ILE A 428 -18.79 -15.51 17.92
CA ILE A 428 -17.52 -14.80 18.03
C ILE A 428 -16.45 -15.59 17.26
N ARG A 429 -15.72 -14.88 16.39
CA ARG A 429 -14.61 -15.41 15.58
C ARG A 429 -13.34 -14.57 15.70
N ALA A 430 -13.44 -13.37 16.27
CA ALA A 430 -12.31 -12.49 16.51
C ALA A 430 -12.52 -11.70 17.80
N ILE A 431 -11.44 -11.47 18.54
CA ILE A 431 -11.43 -10.74 19.81
C ILE A 431 -10.27 -9.75 19.78
N GLY A 432 -10.56 -8.51 20.17
CA GLY A 432 -9.57 -7.47 20.43
C GLY A 432 -9.18 -7.46 21.91
N VAL A 433 -7.89 -7.33 22.18
CA VAL A 433 -7.33 -7.09 23.50
C VAL A 433 -6.51 -5.82 23.41
N ARG A 434 -6.87 -4.77 24.16
CA ARG A 434 -6.10 -3.53 24.21
C ARG A 434 -5.47 -3.42 25.59
N MET A 435 -4.18 -3.11 25.62
CA MET A 435 -3.40 -2.93 26.85
C MET A 435 -2.73 -1.56 26.82
N HIS A 436 -2.78 -0.87 27.95
CA HIS A 436 -2.03 0.34 28.23
C HIS A 436 -1.19 0.06 29.48
N VAL A 437 0.12 0.10 29.33
CA VAL A 437 1.06 -0.01 30.44
C VAL A 437 1.87 1.27 30.49
N GLY A 438 1.57 2.08 31.49
CA GLY A 438 2.32 3.28 31.82
C GLY A 438 2.55 3.41 33.32
N ILE A 439 3.47 4.29 33.70
CA ILE A 439 3.78 4.55 35.11
C ILE A 439 2.54 5.07 35.87
N ASP A 440 1.76 5.94 35.22
CA ASP A 440 0.59 6.57 35.84
C ASP A 440 -0.73 5.85 35.54
N LEU A 441 -0.79 5.12 34.42
CA LEU A 441 -2.03 4.48 33.96
C LEU A 441 -1.78 3.07 33.48
N ILE A 442 -2.50 2.15 34.09
CA ILE A 442 -2.60 0.75 33.69
C ILE A 442 -4.06 0.50 33.34
N ASP A 443 -4.32 0.09 32.11
CA ASP A 443 -5.65 -0.24 31.63
C ASP A 443 -5.59 -1.42 30.67
N TYR A 444 -6.62 -2.27 30.68
CA TYR A 444 -6.79 -3.29 29.67
C TYR A 444 -8.26 -3.52 29.38
N LYS A 445 -8.57 -3.76 28.11
CA LYS A 445 -9.94 -3.92 27.62
C LYS A 445 -10.01 -5.07 26.62
N PHE A 446 -11.18 -5.72 26.59
CA PHE A 446 -11.47 -6.80 25.67
C PHE A 446 -12.73 -6.47 24.88
N GLY A 447 -12.84 -6.96 23.64
CA GLY A 447 -14.05 -6.80 22.85
C GLY A 447 -14.14 -7.75 21.67
N ALA A 448 -15.35 -7.97 21.17
CA ALA A 448 -15.64 -8.88 20.06
C ALA A 448 -16.57 -8.22 19.03
N GLY A 449 -16.34 -6.93 18.75
CA GLY A 449 -17.18 -6.13 17.87
C GLY A 449 -18.50 -5.75 18.54
N GLU A 450 -19.62 -6.15 17.94
CA GLU A 450 -20.97 -5.91 18.51
C GLU A 450 -21.39 -6.98 19.52
N GLN A 451 -20.62 -8.07 19.65
CA GLN A 451 -20.98 -9.22 20.48
C GLN A 451 -20.40 -9.08 21.88
N ALA A 452 -21.20 -9.43 22.89
CA ALA A 452 -20.74 -9.48 24.27
C ALA A 452 -19.89 -10.74 24.51
N LEU A 453 -18.72 -10.57 25.15
CA LEU A 453 -17.87 -11.69 25.55
C LEU A 453 -18.53 -12.49 26.69
N PRO A 454 -18.40 -13.83 26.73
CA PRO A 454 -18.86 -14.63 27.86
C PRO A 454 -18.27 -14.13 29.19
N PRO A 455 -19.07 -13.90 30.24
CA PRO A 455 -18.57 -13.35 31.51
C PRO A 455 -17.46 -14.19 32.16
N ALA A 456 -17.53 -15.51 32.02
CA ALA A 456 -16.52 -16.43 32.53
C ALA A 456 -15.16 -16.26 31.82
N LEU A 457 -15.17 -16.02 30.50
CA LEU A 457 -13.97 -15.70 29.73
C LEU A 457 -13.38 -14.38 30.20
N VAL A 458 -14.21 -13.34 30.37
CA VAL A 458 -13.75 -12.02 30.84
C VAL A 458 -13.10 -12.13 32.22
N SER A 459 -13.69 -12.90 33.14
CA SER A 459 -13.10 -13.14 34.46
C SER A 459 -11.72 -13.79 34.36
N LEU A 460 -11.58 -14.86 33.57
CA LEU A 460 -10.28 -15.52 33.39
C LEU A 460 -9.25 -14.59 32.74
N MET A 461 -9.67 -13.81 31.73
CA MET A 461 -8.79 -12.86 31.06
C MET A 461 -8.31 -11.76 32.01
N ASN A 462 -9.17 -11.26 32.91
CA ASN A 462 -8.76 -10.30 33.94
C ASN A 462 -7.64 -10.87 34.83
N ASP A 463 -7.80 -12.11 35.31
CA ASP A 463 -6.81 -12.77 36.17
C ASP A 463 -5.46 -12.93 35.45
N LEU A 464 -5.50 -13.35 34.17
CA LEU A 464 -4.31 -13.52 33.34
C LEU A 464 -3.63 -12.19 33.01
N MET A 465 -4.40 -11.16 32.64
CA MET A 465 -3.86 -9.84 32.30
C MET A 465 -3.28 -9.15 33.53
N ALA A 466 -3.87 -9.32 34.72
CA ALA A 466 -3.32 -8.76 35.96
C ALA A 466 -1.88 -9.23 36.25
N ILE A 467 -1.60 -10.53 36.03
CA ILE A 467 -0.25 -11.10 36.19
C ILE A 467 0.70 -10.52 35.14
N ILE A 468 0.27 -10.42 33.89
CA ILE A 468 1.10 -9.87 32.81
C ILE A 468 1.43 -8.42 33.09
N VAL A 469 0.43 -7.60 33.39
CA VAL A 469 0.58 -6.18 33.71
C VAL A 469 1.58 -5.95 34.84
N GLN A 470 1.51 -6.74 35.93
CA GLN A 470 2.48 -6.65 37.03
C GLN A 470 3.92 -6.90 36.55
N HIS A 471 4.09 -7.88 35.66
CA HIS A 471 5.38 -8.19 35.06
C HIS A 471 5.86 -7.10 34.09
N GLU A 472 4.97 -6.55 33.25
CA GLU A 472 5.31 -5.48 32.32
C GLU A 472 5.68 -4.18 33.07
N LEU A 473 4.95 -3.84 34.14
CA LEU A 473 5.23 -2.66 34.96
C LEU A 473 6.61 -2.75 35.62
N ALA A 474 6.99 -3.94 36.13
CA ALA A 474 8.29 -4.15 36.75
C ALA A 474 9.47 -3.99 35.76
N ASN A 475 9.22 -4.11 34.46
CA ASN A 475 10.22 -4.01 33.40
C ASN A 475 9.94 -2.84 32.45
N LEU A 476 9.11 -1.87 32.87
CA LEU A 476 8.66 -0.78 32.01
C LEU A 476 9.81 0.19 31.73
N SER A 477 10.19 0.31 30.47
CA SER A 477 11.18 1.30 30.01
C SER A 477 10.54 2.58 29.50
N VAL A 478 9.36 2.48 28.90
CA VAL A 478 8.57 3.58 28.34
C VAL A 478 7.10 3.19 28.38
N ASP A 479 6.22 4.17 28.63
CA ASP A 479 4.77 3.96 28.52
C ASP A 479 4.42 3.50 27.12
N TRP A 480 3.53 2.52 26.99
CA TRP A 480 3.09 2.02 25.69
C TRP A 480 1.64 1.57 25.74
N LYS A 481 1.00 1.63 24.57
CA LYS A 481 -0.37 1.20 24.37
C LYS A 481 -0.44 0.38 23.09
N ALA A 482 -1.10 -0.78 23.14
CA ALA A 482 -1.28 -1.61 21.96
C ALA A 482 -2.62 -2.33 21.94
N GLU A 483 -3.12 -2.65 20.75
CA GLU A 483 -4.27 -3.52 20.53
C GLU A 483 -3.87 -4.76 19.72
N PHE A 484 -4.24 -5.94 20.25
CA PHE A 484 -3.98 -7.26 19.70
C PHE A 484 -5.28 -7.86 19.19
N VAL A 485 -5.29 -8.38 17.96
CA VAL A 485 -6.46 -9.02 17.34
C VAL A 485 -6.22 -10.52 17.20
N PHE A 486 -6.98 -11.29 17.96
CA PHE A 486 -6.96 -12.75 17.92
C PHE A 486 -8.12 -13.27 17.09
N ARG A 487 -7.89 -14.31 16.30
CA ARG A 487 -8.93 -14.98 15.50
C ARG A 487 -9.01 -16.47 15.82
N LEU A 488 -10.24 -16.96 15.88
CA LEU A 488 -10.58 -18.38 16.04
C LEU A 488 -10.83 -18.95 14.64
N ILE A 489 -9.95 -19.86 14.21
CA ILE A 489 -9.95 -20.45 12.88
C ILE A 489 -10.33 -21.93 13.00
N LEU A 490 -11.43 -22.29 12.36
CA LEU A 490 -11.80 -23.68 12.14
C LEU A 490 -11.06 -24.19 10.90
N LEU A 491 -10.27 -25.25 11.07
CA LEU A 491 -9.56 -25.91 9.96
C LEU A 491 -10.46 -26.88 9.21
#